data_AF-A0AAD9V6Y1-F1
#
_entry.id   AF-A0AAD9V6Y1-F1
#
_cell.length_a   1.000
_cell.length_b   1.000
_cell.length_c   1.000
_cell.angle_alpha   90.00
_cell.angle_beta   90.00
_cell.angle_gamma   90.00
#
_symmetry.space_group_name_H-M   'P 1'
#
loop_
_entity.id
_entity.type
_entity.pdbx_description
1 polymer ?
#
loop_
_entity_poly.entity_id
_entity_poly.type
_entity_poly.pdbx_seq_one_letter_code
_entity_poly.pdbx_strand_id
1 'polypeptide(L)'
;MAIIDAIPTQWRNHFKMCNNYQNNSSGSNSAQLYLNGHNIRLDKVSSKNIYKEVSSKVEIIPTAQLKYSEKYNYQLDWKEIYCIPFRVTVGSRSREFQFKVLHSYLATNKFLHKIGLLPSFLCTFCKRESESIEHLLIECNHSNKFWQDLIDWFNTIDIKVEALSDIDKIFGHIYSCRNKGYSPSLKTYLAKVSVIYQIETTIADSNGKRTFHDFKWKKFFNYCSSS
;
A
#
# COMPACT_ATOMS: atom_id res chain seq x y z
N MET A 1 -14.45 18.74 12.17
CA MET A 1 -14.04 18.40 13.56
C MET A 1 -12.77 19.16 13.86
N ALA A 2 -12.79 20.01 14.87
CA ALA A 2 -11.59 20.73 15.31
C ALA A 2 -10.72 19.79 16.17
N ILE A 3 -9.41 20.02 16.22
CA ILE A 3 -8.47 19.21 17.03
C ILE A 3 -8.90 19.13 18.50
N ILE A 4 -9.56 20.17 19.02
CA ILE A 4 -10.07 20.23 20.39
C ILE A 4 -11.16 19.19 20.68
N ASP A 5 -11.87 18.74 19.64
CA ASP A 5 -12.94 17.75 19.77
C ASP A 5 -12.35 16.35 19.99
N ALA A 6 -11.11 16.10 19.55
CA ALA A 6 -10.39 14.83 19.71
C ALA A 6 -9.81 14.61 21.12
N ILE A 7 -9.80 15.64 21.98
CA ILE A 7 -9.32 15.53 23.37
C ILE A 7 -10.42 14.88 24.24
N PRO A 8 -10.13 13.89 25.11
CA PRO A 8 -11.13 13.33 26.01
C PRO A 8 -11.84 14.40 26.86
N THR A 9 -13.15 14.26 27.02
CA THR A 9 -14.01 15.25 27.72
C THR A 9 -13.56 15.49 29.16
N GLN A 10 -13.06 14.45 29.82
CA GLN A 10 -12.52 14.51 31.18
C GLN A 10 -11.31 15.45 31.26
N TRP A 11 -10.42 15.42 30.26
CA TRP A 11 -9.24 16.28 30.22
C TRP A 11 -9.63 17.73 29.94
N ARG A 12 -10.60 17.96 29.02
CA ARG A 12 -11.17 19.29 28.78
C ARG A 12 -11.77 19.90 30.05
N ASN A 13 -12.38 19.09 30.91
CA ASN A 13 -12.92 19.55 32.19
C ASN A 13 -11.81 19.88 33.19
N HIS A 14 -10.74 19.09 33.25
CA HIS A 14 -9.55 19.41 34.06
C HIS A 14 -8.88 20.71 33.62
N PHE A 15 -8.72 20.96 32.32
CA PHE A 15 -8.15 22.21 31.82
C PHE A 15 -8.97 23.44 32.24
N LYS A 16 -10.30 23.32 32.31
CA LYS A 16 -11.17 24.38 32.82
C LYS A 16 -10.99 24.65 34.32
N MET A 17 -10.62 23.63 35.10
CA MET A 17 -10.38 23.77 36.55
C MET A 17 -8.98 24.32 36.87
N CYS A 18 -7.99 24.06 36.01
CA CYS A 18 -6.61 24.52 36.20
C CYS A 18 -6.37 26.02 35.91
N ASN A 19 -7.33 26.73 35.30
CA ASN A 19 -7.20 28.16 34.95
C ASN A 19 -7.16 29.12 36.15
N ASN A 20 -7.27 28.64 37.38
CA ASN A 20 -7.17 29.47 38.60
C ASN A 20 -5.75 29.63 39.15
N TYR A 21 -4.72 29.04 38.53
CA TYR A 21 -3.34 29.34 38.89
C TYR A 21 -2.82 30.55 38.09
N GLN A 22 -2.56 31.65 38.80
CA GLN A 22 -1.87 32.81 38.25
C GLN A 22 -0.54 32.39 37.61
N ASN A 23 -0.36 32.78 36.35
CA ASN A 23 0.89 32.67 35.60
C ASN A 23 1.98 33.56 36.24
N ASN A 24 2.61 33.07 37.31
CA ASN A 24 3.93 33.52 37.71
C ASN A 24 4.94 32.41 37.44
N SER A 25 5.08 32.08 36.17
CA SER A 25 6.34 31.53 35.68
C SER A 25 6.79 32.41 34.52
N SER A 26 7.78 33.25 34.80
CA SER A 26 8.77 33.68 33.80
C SER A 26 9.55 32.43 33.37
N GLY A 27 8.85 31.47 32.77
CA GLY A 27 9.40 30.24 32.26
C GLY A 27 10.23 30.62 31.05
N SER A 28 11.54 30.70 31.26
CA SER A 28 12.52 30.82 30.19
C SER A 28 12.11 29.93 29.02
N ASN A 29 11.95 30.54 27.83
CA ASN A 29 11.67 29.87 26.55
C ASN A 29 12.84 28.96 26.08
N SER A 30 13.61 28.42 27.02
CA SER A 30 14.83 27.63 26.84
C SER A 30 14.58 26.13 26.94
N ALA A 31 13.32 25.67 26.92
CA ALA A 31 13.04 24.25 26.92
C ALA A 31 13.63 23.62 25.63
N GLN A 32 14.57 22.69 25.82
CA GLN A 32 15.33 22.05 24.76
C GLN A 32 15.06 20.54 24.77
N LEU A 33 15.02 19.95 23.58
CA LEU A 33 14.96 18.51 23.36
C LEU A 33 16.31 18.06 22.80
N TYR A 34 16.84 16.97 23.35
CA TYR A 34 18.03 16.32 22.81
C TYR A 34 17.62 15.37 21.68
N LEU A 35 17.93 15.72 20.43
CA LEU A 35 17.59 14.97 19.22
C LEU A 35 18.84 14.84 18.32
N ASN A 36 19.11 13.65 17.78
CA ASN A 36 20.26 13.34 16.92
C ASN A 36 21.61 13.84 17.48
N GLY A 37 21.83 13.75 18.79
CA GLY A 37 23.10 14.15 19.42
C GLY A 37 23.23 15.65 19.76
N HIS A 38 22.20 16.46 19.52
CA HIS A 38 22.23 17.91 19.75
C HIS A 38 20.99 18.42 20.48
N ASN A 39 21.15 19.51 21.25
CA ASN A 39 20.04 20.20 21.89
C ASN A 39 19.34 21.13 20.89
N ILE A 40 18.05 20.88 20.65
CA ILE A 40 17.20 21.68 19.79
C ILE A 40 16.12 22.33 20.65
N ARG A 41 15.95 23.65 20.53
CA ARG A 41 14.87 24.35 21.24
C ARG A 41 13.50 23.88 20.76
N LEU A 42 12.56 23.73 21.69
CA LEU A 42 11.20 23.24 21.41
C LEU A 42 10.47 24.05 20.33
N ASP A 43 10.65 25.37 20.27
CA ASP A 43 10.05 26.24 19.25
C ASP A 43 10.57 25.99 17.83
N LYS A 44 11.72 25.33 17.70
CA LYS A 44 12.36 24.98 16.42
C LYS A 44 12.22 23.50 16.06
N VAL A 45 11.68 22.67 16.95
CA VAL A 45 11.51 21.24 16.72
C VAL A 45 10.22 20.99 15.96
N SER A 46 10.32 20.30 14.81
CA SER A 46 9.15 19.79 14.11
C SER A 46 8.77 18.40 14.61
N SER A 47 7.48 18.06 14.58
CA SER A 47 7.00 16.70 14.89
C SER A 47 7.67 15.63 14.02
N LYS A 48 8.07 15.97 12.79
CA LYS A 48 8.80 15.08 11.88
C LYS A 48 10.20 14.73 12.42
N ASN A 49 10.87 15.69 13.06
CA ASN A 49 12.20 15.47 13.64
C ASN A 49 12.11 14.52 14.85
N ILE A 50 11.11 14.72 15.72
CA ILE A 50 10.86 13.85 16.88
C ILE A 50 10.52 12.44 16.40
N TYR A 51 9.59 12.33 15.44
CA TYR A 51 9.16 11.04 14.91
C TYR A 51 10.33 10.26 14.30
N LYS A 52 11.21 10.93 13.55
CA LYS A 52 12.39 10.30 12.93
C LYS A 52 13.35 9.76 13.99
N GLU A 53 13.63 10.52 15.05
CA GLU A 53 14.49 10.11 16.16
C GLU A 53 13.93 8.90 16.92
N VAL A 54 12.63 8.92 17.24
CA VAL A 54 11.98 7.81 17.94
C VAL A 54 11.97 6.57 17.03
N SER A 55 11.64 6.75 15.76
CA SER A 55 11.63 5.66 14.78
C SER A 55 13.00 5.03 14.61
N SER A 56 14.08 5.81 14.52
CA SER A 56 15.43 5.25 14.32
C SER A 56 15.92 4.43 15.52
N LYS A 57 15.37 4.66 16.71
CA LYS A 57 15.69 3.86 17.92
C LYS A 57 14.97 2.52 17.97
N VAL A 58 13.88 2.37 17.20
CA VAL A 58 13.01 1.18 17.18
C VAL A 58 12.97 0.54 15.79
N GLU A 59 13.85 0.98 14.88
CA GLU A 59 13.91 0.44 13.53
C GLU A 59 14.45 -0.99 13.59
N ILE A 60 13.55 -1.94 13.34
CA ILE A 60 13.85 -3.37 13.28
C ILE A 60 13.56 -3.82 11.85
N ILE A 61 14.45 -4.64 11.30
CA ILE A 61 14.22 -5.28 10.01
C ILE A 61 12.95 -6.15 10.11
N PRO A 62 11.91 -5.88 9.30
CA PRO A 62 10.70 -6.70 9.33
C PRO A 62 11.01 -8.16 9.03
N THR A 63 10.45 -9.08 9.82
CA THR A 63 10.64 -10.54 9.65
C THR A 63 10.24 -11.04 8.26
N ALA A 64 9.30 -10.35 7.61
CA ALA A 64 8.91 -10.62 6.23
C ALA A 64 10.08 -10.44 5.24
N GLN A 65 11.00 -9.50 5.50
CA GLN A 65 12.17 -9.31 4.63
C GLN A 65 13.06 -10.55 4.63
N LEU A 66 13.37 -11.07 5.83
CA LEU A 66 14.18 -12.28 5.98
C LEU A 66 13.54 -13.45 5.22
N LYS A 67 12.24 -13.67 5.44
CA LYS A 67 11.48 -14.71 4.73
C LYS A 67 11.59 -14.61 3.21
N TYR A 68 11.47 -13.39 2.66
CA TYR A 68 11.54 -13.18 1.22
C TYR A 68 12.97 -13.29 0.68
N SER A 69 13.96 -12.77 1.41
CA SER A 69 15.38 -12.89 1.04
C SER A 69 15.85 -14.35 1.00
N GLU A 70 15.46 -15.16 2.00
CA GLU A 70 15.74 -16.60 2.04
C GLU A 70 15.09 -17.35 0.86
N LYS A 71 13.83 -17.01 0.54
CA LYS A 71 13.08 -17.69 -0.52
C LYS A 71 13.59 -17.37 -1.93
N TYR A 72 13.85 -16.09 -2.21
CA TYR A 72 14.17 -15.64 -3.56
C TYR A 72 15.68 -15.53 -3.81
N ASN A 73 16.54 -15.69 -2.80
CA ASN A 73 18.01 -15.70 -2.93
C ASN A 73 18.59 -14.49 -3.69
N TYR A 74 17.94 -13.33 -3.60
CA TYR A 74 18.37 -12.08 -4.21
C TYR A 74 18.65 -11.02 -3.15
N GLN A 75 19.65 -10.17 -3.41
CA GLN A 75 19.83 -8.94 -2.67
C GLN A 75 18.76 -7.93 -3.11
N LEU A 76 17.62 -7.96 -2.44
CA LEU A 76 16.49 -7.06 -2.70
C LEU A 76 16.74 -5.68 -2.08
N ASP A 77 16.55 -4.61 -2.86
CA ASP A 77 16.52 -3.25 -2.31
C ASP A 77 15.16 -2.99 -1.64
N TRP A 78 15.09 -3.33 -0.37
CA TRP A 78 13.88 -3.18 0.45
C TRP A 78 13.37 -1.75 0.54
N LYS A 79 14.27 -0.76 0.48
CA LYS A 79 13.89 0.65 0.55
C LYS A 79 13.11 1.04 -0.69
N GLU A 80 13.58 0.61 -1.86
CA GLU A 80 12.87 0.82 -3.12
C GLU A 80 11.57 0.03 -3.16
N ILE A 81 11.58 -1.25 -2.76
CA ILE A 81 10.39 -2.11 -2.72
C ILE A 81 9.27 -1.51 -1.87
N TYR A 82 9.57 -1.01 -0.68
CA TYR A 82 8.56 -0.36 0.17
C TYR A 82 8.08 0.99 -0.36
N CYS A 83 8.84 1.63 -1.24
CA CYS A 83 8.44 2.87 -1.88
C CYS A 83 7.49 2.63 -3.07
N ILE A 84 7.57 1.47 -3.74
CA ILE A 84 6.78 1.13 -4.93
C ILE A 84 5.28 1.45 -4.75
N PRO A 85 4.58 0.99 -3.67
CA PRO A 85 3.14 1.21 -3.54
C PRO A 85 2.75 2.68 -3.53
N PHE A 86 3.62 3.56 -3.03
CA PHE A 86 3.39 5.00 -2.97
C PHE A 86 3.69 5.70 -4.29
N ARG A 87 4.55 5.12 -5.13
CA ARG A 87 4.90 5.64 -6.47
C ARG A 87 3.91 5.19 -7.55
N VAL A 88 3.44 3.94 -7.49
CA VAL A 88 2.62 3.35 -8.57
C VAL A 88 1.13 3.72 -8.51
N THR A 89 0.61 4.08 -7.33
CA THR A 89 -0.82 4.38 -7.17
C THR A 89 -1.09 5.35 -6.03
N VAL A 90 -2.14 6.16 -6.19
CA VAL A 90 -2.71 7.01 -5.13
C VAL A 90 -3.81 6.30 -4.33
N GLY A 91 -4.29 5.14 -4.82
CA GLY A 91 -5.41 4.43 -4.21
C GLY A 91 -5.03 3.77 -2.89
N SER A 92 -5.67 4.19 -1.79
CA SER A 92 -5.40 3.67 -0.44
C SER A 92 -5.58 2.15 -0.33
N ARG A 93 -6.61 1.58 -0.98
CA ARG A 93 -6.85 0.13 -0.98
C ARG A 93 -5.72 -0.65 -1.66
N SER A 94 -5.20 -0.14 -2.77
CA SER A 94 -4.08 -0.75 -3.48
C SER A 94 -2.79 -0.67 -2.66
N ARG A 95 -2.54 0.48 -2.02
CA ARG A 95 -1.41 0.67 -1.10
C ARG A 95 -1.46 -0.28 0.10
N GLU A 96 -2.62 -0.37 0.75
CA GLU A 96 -2.84 -1.28 1.88
C GLU A 96 -2.65 -2.73 1.46
N PHE A 97 -3.18 -3.14 0.31
CA PHE A 97 -2.98 -4.48 -0.23
C PHE A 97 -1.50 -4.79 -0.48
N GLN A 98 -0.77 -3.88 -1.12
CA GLN A 98 0.67 -4.05 -1.32
C GLN A 98 1.42 -4.16 0.01
N PHE A 99 1.10 -3.31 0.97
CA PHE A 99 1.67 -3.36 2.30
C PHE A 99 1.41 -4.72 2.97
N LYS A 100 0.21 -5.29 2.83
CA LYS A 100 -0.15 -6.65 3.29
C LYS A 100 0.71 -7.75 2.68
N VAL A 101 0.98 -7.67 1.38
CA VAL A 101 1.83 -8.65 0.71
C VAL A 101 3.29 -8.50 1.15
N LEU A 102 3.83 -7.28 1.12
CA LEU A 102 5.23 -7.01 1.47
C LEU A 102 5.56 -7.37 2.93
N HIS A 103 4.58 -7.31 3.82
CA HIS A 103 4.73 -7.72 5.22
C HIS A 103 4.22 -9.14 5.49
N SER A 104 3.92 -9.93 4.45
CA SER A 104 3.50 -11.34 4.56
C SER A 104 2.28 -11.60 5.47
N TYR A 105 1.36 -10.63 5.62
CA TYR A 105 0.18 -10.77 6.49
C TYR A 105 -1.16 -10.74 5.72
N LEU A 106 -1.12 -10.89 4.41
CA LEU A 106 -2.33 -11.05 3.60
C LEU A 106 -3.14 -12.27 4.07
N ALA A 107 -4.43 -12.08 4.33
CA ALA A 107 -5.32 -13.16 4.71
C ALA A 107 -5.52 -14.14 3.54
N THR A 108 -5.06 -15.37 3.74
CA THR A 108 -5.13 -16.49 2.79
C THR A 108 -5.83 -17.68 3.44
N ASN A 109 -6.37 -18.62 2.67
CA ASN A 109 -7.04 -19.79 3.26
C ASN A 109 -6.10 -20.63 4.13
N LYS A 110 -4.79 -20.72 3.81
CA LYS A 110 -3.81 -21.37 4.70
C LYS A 110 -3.78 -20.74 6.09
N PHE A 111 -3.72 -19.40 6.15
CA PHE A 111 -3.74 -18.67 7.42
C PHE A 111 -5.10 -18.77 8.12
N LEU A 112 -6.19 -18.53 7.40
CA LEU A 112 -7.55 -18.53 7.94
C LEU A 112 -7.97 -19.90 8.48
N HIS A 113 -7.56 -20.98 7.82
CA HIS A 113 -7.74 -22.35 8.32
C HIS A 113 -6.91 -22.60 9.59
N LYS A 114 -5.66 -22.15 9.62
CA LYS A 114 -4.78 -22.29 10.80
C LYS A 114 -5.38 -21.66 12.07
N ILE A 115 -6.12 -20.55 11.93
CA ILE A 115 -6.79 -19.86 13.05
C ILE A 115 -8.25 -20.29 13.26
N GLY A 116 -8.72 -21.33 12.55
CA GLY A 116 -10.06 -21.89 12.73
C GLY A 116 -11.21 -21.07 12.13
N LEU A 117 -10.93 -20.07 11.28
CA LEU A 117 -11.97 -19.26 10.63
C LEU A 117 -12.51 -19.86 9.33
N LEU A 118 -11.77 -20.76 8.70
CA LEU A 118 -12.20 -21.47 7.50
C LEU A 118 -12.02 -22.98 7.65
N PRO A 119 -12.92 -23.80 7.07
CA PRO A 119 -12.87 -25.26 7.18
C PRO A 119 -11.84 -25.90 6.24
N SER A 120 -11.25 -25.14 5.31
CA SER A 120 -10.29 -25.66 4.33
C SER A 120 -9.17 -24.65 4.08
N PHE A 121 -7.95 -25.17 3.91
CA PHE A 121 -6.77 -24.40 3.52
C PHE A 121 -6.59 -24.31 2.00
N LEU A 122 -7.46 -24.94 1.20
CA LEU A 122 -7.32 -25.04 -0.25
C LEU A 122 -7.52 -23.69 -0.95
N CYS A 123 -6.82 -23.48 -2.06
CA CYS A 123 -6.91 -22.30 -2.90
C CYS A 123 -8.34 -22.00 -3.34
N THR A 124 -8.73 -20.73 -3.25
CA THR A 124 -10.05 -20.24 -3.68
C THR A 124 -10.29 -20.49 -5.17
N PHE A 125 -9.25 -20.50 -6.00
CA PHE A 125 -9.37 -20.72 -7.44
C PHE A 125 -9.19 -22.19 -7.82
N CYS A 126 -8.00 -22.76 -7.60
CA CYS A 126 -7.69 -24.09 -8.15
C CYS A 126 -8.28 -25.25 -7.32
N LYS A 127 -8.66 -25.00 -6.06
CA LYS A 127 -9.20 -26.00 -5.11
C LYS A 127 -8.32 -27.25 -4.89
N ARG A 128 -7.03 -27.20 -5.26
CA ARG A 128 -6.10 -28.34 -5.23
C ARG A 128 -4.97 -28.17 -4.24
N GLU A 129 -4.31 -27.01 -4.26
CA GLU A 129 -3.17 -26.72 -3.39
C GLU A 129 -3.55 -25.78 -2.24
N SER A 130 -2.68 -25.67 -1.23
CA SER A 130 -2.87 -24.74 -0.13
C SER A 130 -2.77 -23.29 -0.59
N GLU A 131 -3.72 -22.44 -0.19
CA GLU A 131 -3.68 -21.02 -0.51
C GLU A 131 -2.62 -20.31 0.35
N SER A 132 -1.38 -20.23 -0.14
CA SER A 132 -0.39 -19.25 0.31
C SER A 132 -0.53 -17.95 -0.50
N ILE A 133 0.24 -16.91 -0.11
CA ILE A 133 0.28 -15.65 -0.89
C ILE A 133 0.86 -15.95 -2.27
N GLU A 134 1.92 -16.75 -2.29
CA GLU A 134 2.67 -17.12 -3.48
C GLU A 134 1.84 -18.01 -4.41
N HIS A 135 1.14 -19.01 -3.86
CA HIS A 135 0.23 -19.81 -4.66
C HIS A 135 -0.89 -18.93 -5.22
N LEU A 136 -1.53 -18.12 -4.37
CA LEU A 136 -2.67 -17.31 -4.80
C LEU A 136 -2.29 -16.31 -5.90
N LEU A 137 -1.15 -15.63 -5.79
CA LEU A 137 -0.77 -14.54 -6.71
C LEU A 137 0.07 -15.01 -7.90
N ILE A 138 0.83 -16.10 -7.76
CA ILE A 138 1.86 -16.49 -8.72
C ILE A 138 1.65 -17.92 -9.21
N GLU A 139 1.67 -18.92 -8.33
CA GLU A 139 1.83 -20.32 -8.72
C GLU A 139 0.52 -20.95 -9.23
N CYS A 140 -0.64 -20.49 -8.73
CA CYS A 140 -1.95 -20.99 -9.12
C CYS A 140 -2.16 -20.90 -10.63
N ASN A 141 -2.67 -21.98 -11.24
CA ASN A 141 -2.92 -22.06 -12.68
C ASN A 141 -3.83 -20.93 -13.21
N HIS A 142 -4.80 -20.46 -12.42
CA HIS A 142 -5.65 -19.33 -12.81
C HIS A 142 -4.89 -18.00 -12.79
N SER A 143 -4.00 -17.82 -11.82
CA SER A 143 -3.15 -16.64 -11.68
C SER A 143 -2.09 -16.60 -12.77
N ASN A 144 -1.40 -17.71 -13.02
CA ASN A 144 -0.45 -17.87 -14.11
C ASN A 144 -1.08 -17.56 -15.48
N LYS A 145 -2.26 -18.13 -15.75
CA LYS A 145 -3.00 -17.84 -16.99
C LYS A 145 -3.29 -16.35 -17.14
N PHE A 146 -3.74 -15.68 -16.08
CA PHE A 146 -3.99 -14.24 -16.11
C PHE A 146 -2.72 -13.45 -16.45
N TRP A 147 -1.56 -13.80 -15.87
CA TRP A 147 -0.29 -13.12 -16.17
C TRP A 147 0.16 -13.31 -17.62
N GLN A 148 -0.04 -14.50 -18.18
CA GLN A 148 0.23 -14.77 -19.59
C GLN A 148 -0.69 -13.93 -20.49
N ASP A 149 -2.00 -13.98 -20.25
CA ASP A 149 -2.97 -13.19 -21.00
C ASP A 149 -2.65 -11.66 -20.92
N LEU A 150 -2.12 -11.20 -19.79
CA LEU A 150 -1.71 -9.80 -19.60
C LEU A 150 -0.44 -9.44 -20.40
N ILE A 151 0.57 -10.30 -20.39
CA ILE A 151 1.81 -10.11 -21.17
C ILE A 151 1.49 -10.10 -22.66
N ASP A 152 0.67 -11.05 -23.13
CA ASP A 152 0.22 -11.12 -24.51
C ASP A 152 -0.48 -9.81 -24.91
N TRP A 153 -1.38 -9.31 -24.06
CA TRP A 153 -2.03 -8.03 -24.31
C TRP A 153 -1.05 -6.85 -24.32
N PHE A 154 -0.07 -6.78 -23.43
CA PHE A 154 0.95 -5.72 -23.48
C PHE A 154 1.70 -5.71 -24.81
N ASN A 155 2.01 -6.89 -25.35
CA ASN A 155 2.64 -7.01 -26.67
C ASN A 155 1.73 -6.50 -27.79
N THR A 156 0.40 -6.65 -27.69
CA THR A 156 -0.56 -6.08 -28.67
C THR A 156 -0.60 -4.55 -28.68
N ILE A 157 -0.14 -3.89 -27.60
CA ILE A 157 -0.12 -2.42 -27.47
C ILE A 157 1.29 -1.83 -27.50
N ASP A 158 2.25 -2.58 -28.07
CA ASP A 158 3.65 -2.19 -28.22
C ASP A 158 4.31 -1.82 -26.87
N ILE A 159 3.98 -2.59 -25.83
CA ILE A 159 4.69 -2.61 -24.55
C ILE A 159 5.40 -3.96 -24.46
N LYS A 160 6.69 -3.99 -24.78
CA LYS A 160 7.49 -5.21 -24.76
C LYS A 160 7.76 -5.63 -23.31
N VAL A 161 7.11 -6.70 -22.89
CA VAL A 161 7.34 -7.36 -21.59
C VAL A 161 7.70 -8.81 -21.88
N GLU A 162 8.97 -9.18 -21.72
CA GLU A 162 9.44 -10.55 -22.00
C GLU A 162 8.99 -11.52 -20.91
N ALA A 163 9.08 -11.10 -19.65
CA ALA A 163 8.60 -11.84 -18.51
C ALA A 163 8.29 -10.89 -17.35
N LEU A 164 7.32 -11.25 -16.53
CA LEU A 164 7.08 -10.62 -15.24
C LEU A 164 7.77 -11.44 -14.16
N SER A 165 8.61 -10.79 -13.36
CA SER A 165 9.17 -11.42 -12.17
C SER A 165 8.07 -11.71 -11.15
N ASP A 166 8.36 -12.56 -10.17
CA ASP A 166 7.42 -12.82 -9.09
C ASP A 166 7.08 -11.56 -8.29
N ILE A 167 8.00 -10.60 -8.24
CA ILE A 167 7.78 -9.28 -7.62
C ILE A 167 6.79 -8.46 -8.46
N ASP A 168 6.87 -8.53 -9.79
CA ASP A 168 5.95 -7.81 -10.68
C ASP A 168 4.53 -8.39 -10.63
N LYS A 169 4.40 -9.70 -10.40
CA LYS A 169 3.10 -10.39 -10.27
C LYS A 169 2.37 -10.06 -8.95
N ILE A 170 2.95 -9.27 -8.05
CA ILE A 170 2.33 -8.94 -6.77
C ILE A 170 1.25 -7.83 -6.91
N PHE A 171 1.02 -7.26 -8.09
CA PHE A 171 0.03 -6.18 -8.28
C PHE A 171 -1.45 -6.63 -8.35
N GLY A 172 -2.15 -6.52 -7.22
CA GLY A 172 -3.48 -5.92 -7.02
C GLY A 172 -4.77 -6.49 -7.65
N HIS A 173 -4.76 -7.15 -8.82
CA HIS A 173 -6.02 -7.57 -9.48
C HIS A 173 -6.54 -8.91 -8.97
N ILE A 174 -5.64 -9.88 -8.82
CA ILE A 174 -5.96 -11.27 -8.49
C ILE A 174 -6.66 -11.37 -7.13
N TYR A 175 -6.14 -10.67 -6.12
CA TYR A 175 -6.74 -10.69 -4.77
C TYR A 175 -8.14 -10.07 -4.73
N SER A 176 -8.38 -9.02 -5.52
CA SER A 176 -9.72 -8.46 -5.66
C SER A 176 -10.70 -9.46 -6.29
N CYS A 177 -10.24 -10.29 -7.23
CA CYS A 177 -11.07 -11.34 -7.82
C CYS A 177 -11.37 -12.44 -6.80
N ARG A 178 -10.37 -12.84 -6.01
CA ARG A 178 -10.49 -13.79 -4.89
C ARG A 178 -11.57 -13.34 -3.89
N ASN A 179 -11.53 -12.08 -3.45
CA ASN A 179 -12.50 -11.56 -2.48
C ASN A 179 -13.94 -11.51 -3.00
N LYS A 180 -14.12 -11.44 -4.32
CA LYS A 180 -15.44 -11.46 -4.94
C LYS A 180 -15.86 -12.85 -5.42
N GLY A 181 -14.98 -13.85 -5.33
CA GLY A 181 -15.26 -15.23 -5.73
C GLY A 181 -15.22 -15.48 -7.24
N TYR A 182 -14.62 -14.61 -8.03
CA TYR A 182 -14.49 -14.80 -9.49
C TYR A 182 -13.05 -15.13 -9.87
N SER A 183 -12.85 -15.86 -10.97
CA SER A 183 -11.51 -16.09 -11.51
C SER A 183 -10.91 -14.80 -12.08
N PRO A 184 -9.60 -14.56 -11.91
CA PRO A 184 -8.91 -13.46 -12.57
C PRO A 184 -8.96 -13.65 -14.09
N SER A 185 -9.22 -12.56 -14.81
CA SER A 185 -9.25 -12.55 -16.27
C SER A 185 -8.83 -11.20 -16.83
N LEU A 186 -8.28 -11.18 -18.04
CA LEU A 186 -7.92 -9.95 -18.74
C LEU A 186 -9.15 -9.04 -18.92
N LYS A 187 -10.31 -9.59 -19.28
CA LYS A 187 -11.58 -8.82 -19.41
C LYS A 187 -11.90 -8.02 -18.15
N THR A 188 -11.87 -8.67 -16.98
CA THR A 188 -12.18 -8.00 -15.71
C THR A 188 -11.11 -6.99 -15.30
N TYR A 189 -9.86 -7.23 -15.70
CA TYR A 189 -8.76 -6.28 -15.49
C TYR A 189 -8.96 -5.03 -16.34
N LEU A 190 -9.16 -5.18 -17.65
CA LEU A 190 -9.35 -4.07 -18.58
C LEU A 190 -10.56 -3.21 -18.21
N ALA A 191 -11.66 -3.82 -17.77
CA ALA A 191 -12.81 -3.06 -17.28
C ALA A 191 -12.45 -2.16 -16.07
N LYS A 192 -11.60 -2.64 -15.15
CA LYS A 192 -11.10 -1.80 -14.04
C LYS A 192 -10.16 -0.71 -14.52
N VAL A 193 -9.29 -1.00 -15.49
CA VAL A 193 -8.39 -0.01 -16.11
C VAL A 193 -9.21 1.13 -16.76
N SER A 194 -10.26 0.80 -17.52
CA SER A 194 -11.18 1.80 -18.10
C SER A 194 -11.82 2.68 -17.02
N VAL A 195 -12.31 2.10 -15.92
CA VAL A 195 -12.88 2.88 -14.80
C VAL A 195 -11.83 3.82 -14.20
N ILE A 196 -10.60 3.36 -14.00
CA ILE A 196 -9.50 4.21 -13.48
C ILE A 196 -9.21 5.35 -14.45
N TYR A 197 -9.14 5.07 -15.75
CA TYR A 197 -8.95 6.08 -16.79
C TYR A 197 -10.02 7.19 -16.70
N GLN A 198 -11.31 6.83 -16.58
CA GLN A 198 -12.38 7.82 -16.49
C GLN A 198 -12.31 8.68 -15.21
N ILE A 199 -11.93 8.07 -14.09
CA ILE A 199 -11.73 8.79 -12.82
C ILE A 199 -10.56 9.76 -12.95
N GLU A 200 -9.41 9.30 -13.46
CA GLU A 200 -8.23 10.16 -13.62
C GLU A 200 -8.47 11.27 -14.65
N THR A 201 -9.26 11.00 -15.69
CA THR A 201 -9.69 11.99 -16.68
C THR A 201 -10.46 13.13 -16.01
N THR A 202 -11.47 12.78 -15.20
CA THR A 202 -12.27 13.76 -14.45
C THR A 202 -11.40 14.62 -13.51
N ILE A 203 -10.44 13.98 -12.83
CA ILE A 203 -9.47 14.68 -11.96
C ILE A 203 -8.55 15.59 -12.77
N ALA A 204 -8.08 15.15 -13.93
CA ALA A 204 -7.20 15.93 -14.79
C ALA A 204 -7.91 17.17 -15.35
N ASP A 205 -9.16 17.04 -15.76
CA ASP A 205 -9.99 18.15 -16.24
C ASP A 205 -10.21 19.19 -15.14
N SER A 206 -10.55 18.73 -13.93
CA SER A 206 -10.78 19.59 -12.77
C SER A 206 -9.53 20.37 -12.34
N ASN A 207 -8.34 19.84 -12.63
CA ASN A 207 -7.05 20.44 -12.27
C ASN A 207 -6.32 21.11 -13.44
N GLY A 208 -6.92 21.17 -14.64
CA GLY A 208 -6.27 21.71 -15.84
C GLY A 208 -5.04 20.93 -16.31
N LYS A 209 -4.96 19.62 -16.05
CA LYS A 209 -3.80 18.74 -16.35
C LYS A 209 -4.08 17.73 -17.48
N ARG A 210 -5.00 18.05 -18.40
CA ARG A 210 -5.47 17.11 -19.43
C ARG A 210 -4.35 16.63 -20.37
N THR A 211 -3.47 17.54 -20.80
CA THR A 211 -2.34 17.20 -21.68
C THR A 211 -1.38 16.18 -21.05
N PHE A 212 -1.06 16.33 -19.76
CA PHE A 212 -0.24 15.37 -19.02
C PHE A 212 -0.94 14.01 -18.88
N HIS A 213 -2.24 14.03 -18.61
CA HIS A 213 -3.05 12.82 -18.53
C HIS A 213 -3.06 12.05 -19.87
N ASP A 214 -3.33 12.73 -20.98
CA ASP A 214 -3.41 12.09 -22.30
C ASP A 214 -2.05 11.53 -22.73
N PHE A 215 -0.94 12.19 -22.38
CA PHE A 215 0.39 11.65 -22.58
C PHE A 215 0.63 10.37 -21.75
N LYS A 216 0.27 10.38 -20.46
CA LYS A 216 0.37 9.21 -19.56
C LYS A 216 -0.40 8.00 -20.11
N TRP A 217 -1.61 8.23 -20.65
CA TRP A 217 -2.51 7.17 -21.10
C TRP A 217 -2.42 6.84 -22.59
N LYS A 218 -1.51 7.48 -23.35
CA LYS A 218 -1.42 7.38 -24.81
C LYS A 218 -1.45 5.94 -25.36
N LYS A 219 -0.72 5.00 -24.74
CA LYS A 219 -0.67 3.59 -25.17
C LYS A 219 -1.94 2.79 -24.85
N PHE A 220 -2.75 3.27 -23.91
CA PHE A 220 -3.96 2.61 -23.41
C PHE A 220 -5.25 3.28 -23.93
N PHE A 221 -5.13 4.44 -24.58
CA PHE A 221 -6.24 5.29 -25.01
C PHE A 221 -7.28 4.52 -25.85
N ASN A 222 -6.84 3.83 -26.91
CA ASN A 222 -7.73 3.10 -27.81
C ASN A 222 -8.58 2.01 -27.10
N TYR A 223 -8.14 1.51 -25.94
CA TYR A 223 -8.89 0.53 -25.17
C TYR A 223 -9.83 1.18 -24.15
N CYS A 224 -9.41 2.27 -23.51
CA CYS A 224 -10.19 2.93 -22.47
C CYS A 224 -11.31 3.81 -23.03
N SER A 225 -11.16 4.29 -24.28
CA SER A 225 -12.14 5.13 -24.97
C SER A 225 -13.24 4.34 -25.69
N SER A 226 -13.08 3.02 -25.83
CA SER A 226 -13.94 2.14 -26.63
C SER A 226 -14.88 1.26 -25.78
N SER A 227 -14.87 1.43 -24.46
CA SER A 227 -15.58 0.60 -23.48
C SER A 227 -16.61 1.38 -22.68
#